data_AF-A0A1H3PK94-F1
#
_entry.id   AF-A0A1H3PK94-F1
#
_cell.length_a   1.000
_cell.length_b   1.000
_cell.length_c   1.000
_cell.angle_alpha   90.00
_cell.angle_beta   90.00
_cell.angle_gamma   90.00
#
_symmetry.space_group_name_H-M   'P 1'
#
loop_
_entity.id
_entity.type
_entity.pdbx_description
1 polymer ?
#
loop_
_entity_poly.entity_id
_entity_poly.type
_entity_poly.pdbx_seq_one_letter_code
_entity_poly.pdbx_strand_id
1 'polypeptide(L)'
;MDEDADGWWKTRRLSKGGPLPVWVYLPGVFPWRGIGGGRDVPLRVRAAGLDISVSVPGEVLLWHQAFNGEWLGLTSFEVGNRSGRARMALIQLVSERALRPR
;
A
#
# COMPACT_ATOMS: atom_id res chain seq x y z
N MET A 1 27.28 -9.71 24.86
CA MET A 1 25.92 -9.84 24.30
C MET A 1 25.66 -8.49 23.69
N ASP A 2 26.05 -8.30 22.44
CA ASP A 2 26.02 -7.00 21.76
C ASP A 2 25.14 -7.09 20.51
N GLU A 3 23.91 -6.61 20.70
CA GLU A 3 23.18 -5.56 19.96
C GLU A 3 23.36 -5.35 18.43
N ASP A 4 24.04 -6.19 17.68
CA ASP A 4 24.05 -6.19 16.20
C ASP A 4 23.24 -7.36 15.62
N ALA A 5 22.07 -7.59 16.23
CA ALA A 5 21.16 -8.68 15.88
C ALA A 5 20.76 -8.63 14.39
N ASP A 6 21.29 -9.60 13.64
CA ASP A 6 21.10 -9.97 12.23
C ASP A 6 21.42 -8.95 11.11
N GLY A 7 21.59 -7.66 11.42
CA GLY A 7 21.91 -6.63 10.42
C GLY A 7 20.80 -6.33 9.41
N TRP A 8 19.54 -6.68 9.70
CA TRP A 8 18.37 -6.47 8.83
C TRP A 8 18.23 -5.04 8.35
N TRP A 9 18.69 -4.05 9.12
CA TRP A 9 18.65 -2.64 8.74
C TRP A 9 19.39 -2.35 7.43
N LYS A 10 20.35 -3.20 7.02
CA LYS A 10 21.08 -3.10 5.74
C LYS A 10 20.19 -3.40 4.53
N THR A 11 19.02 -4.01 4.73
CA THR A 11 18.02 -4.19 3.66
C THR A 11 17.22 -2.93 3.39
N ARG A 12 17.44 -1.85 4.15
CA ARG A 12 16.75 -0.58 4.02
C ARG A 12 17.45 0.34 3.03
N ARG A 13 16.67 1.04 2.22
CA ARG A 13 17.13 2.18 1.42
C ARG A 13 16.19 3.36 1.63
N LEU A 14 16.73 4.47 2.11
CA LEU A 14 15.99 5.73 2.08
C LEU A 14 15.82 6.16 0.63
N SER A 15 14.66 6.73 0.30
CA SER A 15 14.49 7.40 -0.98
C SER A 15 15.46 8.59 -1.08
N LYS A 16 16.16 8.70 -2.21
CA LYS A 16 17.07 9.83 -2.46
C LYS A 16 16.24 11.11 -2.60
N GLY A 17 16.46 12.08 -1.71
CA GLY A 17 15.83 13.40 -1.78
C GLY A 17 14.51 13.56 -1.01
N GLY A 18 14.11 12.58 -0.18
CA GLY A 18 12.89 12.63 0.62
C GLY A 18 11.78 11.70 0.10
N PRO A 19 10.54 11.84 0.60
CA PRO A 19 9.41 11.02 0.15
C PRO A 19 9.23 11.06 -1.37
N LEU A 20 9.09 9.89 -2.00
CA LEU A 20 8.91 9.80 -3.46
C LEU A 20 7.44 9.71 -3.82
N PRO A 21 6.90 10.64 -4.64
CA PRO A 21 5.51 10.57 -5.07
C PRO A 21 5.28 9.36 -5.99
N VAL A 22 4.22 8.61 -5.71
CA VAL A 22 3.84 7.40 -6.45
C VAL A 22 2.33 7.31 -6.65
N TRP A 23 1.93 6.57 -7.68
CA TRP A 23 0.61 5.95 -7.76
C TRP A 23 0.63 4.61 -7.03
N VAL A 24 -0.32 4.40 -6.12
CA VAL A 24 -0.53 3.16 -5.38
C VAL A 24 -1.72 2.41 -5.99
N TYR A 25 -1.47 1.27 -6.61
CA TYR A 25 -2.51 0.40 -7.18
C TYR A 25 -3.16 -0.46 -6.09
N LEU A 26 -4.30 -0.01 -5.56
CA LEU A 26 -4.95 -0.64 -4.39
C LEU A 26 -5.32 -2.11 -4.56
N PRO A 27 -5.71 -2.63 -5.74
CA PRO A 27 -5.96 -4.07 -5.91
C PRO A 27 -4.70 -4.93 -5.70
N GLY A 28 -3.51 -4.38 -5.96
CA GLY A 28 -2.24 -5.04 -5.67
C GLY A 28 -1.87 -5.02 -4.19
N VAL A 29 -2.33 -4.00 -3.45
CA VAL A 29 -2.12 -3.89 -1.99
C VAL A 29 -3.12 -4.74 -1.21
N PHE A 30 -4.38 -4.71 -1.63
CA PHE A 30 -5.50 -5.41 -1.01
C PHE A 30 -6.06 -6.43 -2.01
N PRO A 31 -5.35 -7.55 -2.23
CA PRO A 31 -5.81 -8.56 -3.16
C PRO A 31 -7.18 -9.08 -2.73
N TRP A 32 -8.12 -9.07 -3.66
CA TRP A 32 -9.48 -9.53 -3.40
C TRP A 32 -9.47 -11.02 -3.04
N ARG A 33 -10.01 -11.37 -1.86
CA ARG A 33 -10.19 -12.77 -1.41
C ARG A 33 -11.63 -13.09 -0.98
N GLY A 34 -12.61 -12.26 -1.37
CA GLY A 34 -14.01 -12.38 -0.96
C GLY A 34 -14.83 -13.41 -1.76
N ILE A 35 -15.89 -13.91 -1.14
CA ILE A 35 -16.77 -15.02 -1.61
C ILE A 35 -17.87 -14.54 -2.60
N GLY A 36 -17.64 -13.45 -3.33
CA GLY A 36 -18.64 -12.93 -4.27
C GLY A 36 -18.38 -11.46 -4.65
N GLY A 37 -18.26 -11.18 -5.95
CA GLY A 37 -18.05 -9.85 -6.49
C GLY A 37 -19.34 -9.26 -7.06
N GLY A 38 -19.39 -7.93 -7.19
CA GLY A 38 -20.51 -7.29 -7.89
C GLY A 38 -21.85 -7.40 -7.15
N ARG A 39 -22.77 -8.24 -7.65
CA ARG A 39 -24.15 -8.35 -7.12
C ARG A 39 -24.25 -9.08 -5.78
N ASP A 40 -23.28 -9.95 -5.47
CA ASP A 40 -23.28 -10.75 -4.24
C ASP A 40 -22.83 -9.96 -3.00
N VAL A 41 -22.27 -8.76 -3.22
CA VAL A 41 -21.88 -7.84 -2.14
C VAL A 41 -23.13 -7.11 -1.64
N PRO A 42 -23.43 -7.13 -0.33
CA PRO A 42 -24.58 -6.41 0.23
C PRO A 42 -24.62 -4.95 -0.21
N LEU A 43 -25.80 -4.44 -0.57
CA LEU A 43 -25.98 -3.09 -1.13
C LEU A 43 -25.35 -1.99 -0.24
N ARG A 44 -25.48 -2.10 1.08
CA ARG A 44 -24.85 -1.17 2.04
C ARG A 44 -23.32 -1.09 1.88
N VAL A 45 -22.67 -2.23 1.61
CA VAL A 45 -21.23 -2.32 1.43
C VAL A 45 -20.83 -1.76 0.07
N ARG A 46 -21.59 -2.04 -0.99
CA ARG A 46 -21.36 -1.43 -2.31
C ARG A 46 -21.49 0.10 -2.30
N ALA A 47 -22.40 0.63 -1.49
CA ALA A 47 -22.65 2.06 -1.39
C ALA A 47 -21.63 2.81 -0.52
N ALA A 48 -21.16 2.20 0.58
CA ALA A 48 -20.37 2.91 1.59
C ALA A 48 -18.94 2.37 1.80
N GLY A 49 -18.65 1.15 1.34
CA GLY A 49 -17.36 0.48 1.53
C GLY A 49 -16.20 1.19 0.84
N LEU A 50 -14.99 0.95 1.34
CA LEU A 50 -13.75 1.47 0.75
C LEU A 50 -13.60 0.96 -0.69
N ASP A 51 -13.26 1.87 -1.59
CA ASP A 51 -12.96 1.53 -2.97
C ASP A 51 -11.49 1.14 -3.10
N ILE A 52 -11.23 -0.16 -3.00
CA ILE A 52 -9.90 -0.73 -3.22
C ILE A 52 -9.68 -1.13 -4.69
N SER A 53 -10.55 -0.70 -5.62
CA SER A 53 -10.46 -1.03 -7.05
C SER A 53 -9.68 -0.01 -7.89
N VAL A 54 -9.16 1.04 -7.26
CA VAL A 54 -8.57 2.21 -7.92
C VAL A 54 -7.08 2.36 -7.62
N SER A 55 -6.40 3.24 -8.39
CA SER A 55 -5.09 3.77 -8.00
C SER A 55 -5.27 5.09 -7.27
N VAL A 56 -4.48 5.32 -6.22
CA VAL A 56 -4.49 6.56 -5.43
C VAL A 56 -3.09 7.18 -5.37
N PRO A 57 -2.96 8.50 -5.20
CA PRO A 57 -1.67 9.11 -4.94
C PRO A 57 -1.16 8.71 -3.55
N GLY A 58 0.16 8.55 -3.43
CA GLY A 58 0.85 8.30 -2.17
C GLY A 58 2.32 8.69 -2.25
N GLU A 59 3.04 8.42 -1.17
CA GLU A 59 4.47 8.73 -1.04
C GLU A 59 5.23 7.55 -0.44
N VAL A 60 6.30 7.12 -1.10
CA VAL A 60 7.24 6.14 -0.54
C VAL A 60 8.24 6.86 0.34
N LEU A 61 8.27 6.49 1.61
CA LEU A 61 9.13 7.08 2.64
C LEU A 61 10.51 6.39 2.68
N LEU A 62 10.52 5.08 2.46
CA LEU A 62 11.71 4.24 2.40
C LEU A 62 11.39 2.91 1.74
N TRP A 63 12.43 2.17 1.41
CA TRP A 63 12.37 0.83 0.83
C TRP A 63 12.98 -0.19 1.78
N HIS A 64 12.38 -1.38 1.82
CA HIS A 64 12.90 -2.59 2.45
C HIS A 64 13.02 -3.69 1.40
N GLN A 65 14.12 -4.44 1.43
CA GLN A 65 14.24 -5.67 0.65
C GLN A 65 13.78 -6.86 1.50
N ALA A 66 12.76 -7.57 1.03
CA ALA A 66 12.27 -8.79 1.65
C ALA A 66 13.21 -9.98 1.37
N PHE A 67 13.09 -11.05 2.15
CA PHE A 67 13.95 -12.24 2.04
C PHE A 67 13.85 -12.93 0.66
N ASN A 68 12.72 -12.77 -0.04
CA ASN A 68 12.49 -13.28 -1.38
C ASN A 68 13.04 -12.36 -2.49
N GLY A 69 13.77 -11.30 -2.12
CA GLY A 69 14.37 -10.33 -3.02
C GLY A 69 13.45 -9.17 -3.44
N GLU A 70 12.16 -9.21 -3.09
CA GLU A 70 11.18 -8.18 -3.45
C GLU A 70 11.41 -6.88 -2.69
N TRP A 71 11.26 -5.75 -3.37
CA TRP A 71 11.26 -4.44 -2.72
C TRP A 71 9.87 -4.08 -2.21
N LEU A 72 9.81 -3.64 -0.95
CA LEU A 72 8.63 -3.15 -0.26
C LEU A 72 8.83 -1.67 0.10
N GLY A 73 8.00 -0.79 -0.43
CA GLY A 73 7.98 0.62 -0.06
C GLY A 73 7.14 0.83 1.19
N LEU A 74 7.71 1.41 2.26
CA LEU A 74 6.90 1.98 3.34
C LEU A 74 6.20 3.21 2.77
N THR A 75 4.91 3.10 2.53
CA THR A 75 4.16 4.05 1.70
C THR A 75 3.03 4.69 2.51
N SER A 76 2.95 6.02 2.46
CA SER A 76 1.84 6.82 2.99
C SER A 76 0.83 7.11 1.88
N PHE A 77 -0.46 6.82 2.11
CA PHE A 77 -1.54 7.09 1.14
C PHE A 77 -2.92 7.09 1.81
N GLU A 78 -3.95 7.57 1.10
CA GLU A 78 -5.33 7.55 1.57
C GLU A 78 -6.19 6.57 0.76
N VAL A 79 -7.06 5.82 1.45
CA VAL A 79 -8.12 5.01 0.83
C VAL A 79 -9.46 5.60 1.22
N GLY A 80 -10.33 5.81 0.23
CA GLY A 80 -11.67 6.32 0.43
C GLY A 80 -12.74 5.41 -0.15
N ASN A 81 -14.00 5.77 0.08
CA ASN A 81 -15.12 5.16 -0.64
C ASN A 81 -15.45 5.95 -1.93
N ARG A 82 -16.29 5.38 -2.79
CA ARG A 82 -16.71 6.01 -4.06
C ARG A 82 -17.42 7.34 -3.90
N SER A 83 -18.06 7.57 -2.76
CA SER A 83 -18.74 8.84 -2.47
C SER A 83 -17.78 9.96 -2.04
N GLY A 84 -16.50 9.65 -1.75
CA GLY A 84 -15.51 10.59 -1.24
C GLY A 84 -15.75 11.06 0.20
N ARG A 85 -16.81 10.57 0.88
CA ARG A 85 -17.22 10.98 2.23
C ARG A 85 -16.45 10.27 3.35
N ALA A 86 -15.91 9.08 3.06
CA ALA A 86 -15.04 8.37 3.97
C ALA A 86 -13.63 8.34 3.38
N ARG A 87 -12.63 8.63 4.21
CA ARG A 87 -11.21 8.54 3.90
C ARG A 87 -10.46 8.01 5.11
N MET A 88 -9.42 7.23 4.85
CA MET A 88 -8.57 6.64 5.86
C MET A 88 -7.12 6.74 5.39
N ALA A 89 -6.29 7.41 6.18
CA ALA A 89 -4.85 7.47 5.96
C ALA A 89 -4.19 6.16 6.40
N LEU A 90 -3.26 5.68 5.60
CA LEU A 90 -2.52 4.43 5.83
C LEU A 90 -1.03 4.70 5.65
N ILE A 91 -0.22 4.08 6.51
CA ILE A 91 1.22 3.95 6.32
C ILE A 91 1.55 2.47 6.48
N GLN A 92 1.96 1.81 5.39
CA GLN A 92 2.25 0.38 5.40
C GLN A 92 3.28 0.00 4.33
N LEU A 93 3.83 -1.22 4.44
CA LEU A 93 4.67 -1.80 3.41
C LEU A 93 3.82 -2.19 2.20
N VAL A 94 4.23 -1.71 1.03
CA VAL A 94 3.57 -1.99 -0.25
C VAL A 94 4.59 -2.57 -1.22
N SER A 95 4.25 -3.67 -1.88
CA SER A 95 5.08 -4.26 -2.93
C SER A 95 5.38 -3.23 -4.02
N GLU A 96 6.64 -3.20 -4.51
CA GLU A 96 7.01 -2.39 -5.68
C GLU A 96 6.09 -2.62 -6.88
N ARG A 97 5.51 -3.82 -7.02
CA ARG A 97 4.59 -4.17 -8.11
C ARG A 97 3.28 -3.41 -8.06
N ALA A 98 2.89 -2.92 -6.88
CA ALA A 98 1.71 -2.09 -6.68
C ALA A 98 2.04 -0.59 -6.68
N LEU A 99 3.29 -0.20 -6.92
CA LEU A 99 3.74 1.18 -6.94
C LEU A 99 4.17 1.58 -8.35
N ARG A 100 3.82 2.80 -8.78
CA ARG A 100 4.33 3.39 -10.02
C ARG A 100 4.78 4.82 -9.78
N PRO A 101 5.86 5.31 -10.41
CA PRO A 101 6.20 6.72 -10.39
C PRO A 101 5.01 7.59 -10.83
N ARG A 102 4.82 8.73 -10.16
CA ARG A 102 3.79 9.70 -10.49
C ARG A 102 4.34 10.85 -11.32
#